data_AF-A0A420W5K0-F1
#
_entry.id   AF-A0A420W5K0-F1
#
_cell.length_a   1.000
_cell.length_b   1.000
_cell.length_c   1.000
_cell.angle_alpha   90.00
_cell.angle_beta   90.00
_cell.angle_gamma   90.00
#
_symmetry.space_group_name_H-M   'P 1'
#
loop_
_entity.id
_entity.type
_entity.pdbx_description
1 polymer ?
#
loop_
_entity_poly.entity_id
_entity_poly.type
_entity_poly.pdbx_seq_one_letter_code
_entity_poly.pdbx_strand_id
1 'polypeptide(L)'
;MNWFMEFLATGFYSGKLPKMPGTWGSIFAAVLAYFLWPSNPDFQVLVILITFFLSVVSSDYLARKLGDKDPDQVVIDEVLGVEITFFLLNPQGDLELTLAGLILFRIIDIMKPFPIRLFERLPGGWGITVDDAVAGVLANILLRVIGGFL
;
A
#
# COMPACT_ATOMS: atom_id res chain seq x y z
N MET A 1 -23.88 6.79 -5.83
CA MET A 1 -22.50 6.30 -5.63
C MET A 1 -21.78 7.33 -4.79
N ASN A 2 -21.27 7.00 -3.59
CA ASN A 2 -20.38 7.92 -2.89
C ASN A 2 -19.06 7.96 -3.67
N TRP A 3 -18.94 8.93 -4.57
CA TRP A 3 -17.81 9.11 -5.48
C TRP A 3 -16.51 9.31 -4.71
N PHE A 4 -16.58 9.92 -3.52
CA PHE A 4 -15.42 10.17 -2.68
C PHE A 4 -14.83 8.87 -2.12
N MET A 5 -15.67 7.95 -1.65
CA MET A 5 -15.20 6.64 -1.17
C MET A 5 -14.60 5.78 -2.29
N GLU A 6 -15.19 5.82 -3.49
CA GLU A 6 -14.62 5.12 -4.66
C GLU A 6 -13.28 5.72 -5.09
N PHE A 7 -13.19 7.05 -5.11
CA PHE A 7 -11.95 7.77 -5.40
C PHE A 7 -10.82 7.39 -4.43
N LEU A 8 -11.13 7.33 -3.13
CA LEU A 8 -10.18 6.87 -2.11
C LEU A 8 -9.79 5.41 -2.31
N ALA A 9 -10.77 4.50 -2.33
CA ALA A 9 -10.53 3.06 -2.43
C ALA A 9 -9.69 2.68 -3.65
N THR A 10 -9.91 3.38 -4.76
CA THR A 10 -9.21 3.11 -6.04
C THR A 10 -7.87 3.84 -6.18
N GLY A 11 -7.34 4.43 -5.09
CA GLY A 11 -6.07 5.15 -5.10
C GLY A 11 -6.06 6.25 -6.15
N PHE A 12 -7.02 7.19 -6.07
CA PHE A 12 -7.17 8.29 -7.03
C PHE A 12 -7.47 7.80 -8.46
N TYR A 13 -8.27 6.74 -8.58
CA TYR A 13 -8.60 6.02 -9.83
C TYR A 13 -7.43 5.32 -10.53
N SER A 14 -6.26 5.21 -9.90
CA SER A 14 -5.18 4.36 -10.42
C SER A 14 -5.60 2.89 -10.55
N GLY A 15 -6.40 2.39 -9.61
CA GLY A 15 -7.00 1.05 -9.64
C GLY A 15 -8.03 0.83 -10.76
N LYS A 16 -8.38 1.86 -11.54
CA LYS A 16 -9.24 1.72 -12.73
C LYS A 16 -8.44 1.51 -14.02
N LEU A 17 -7.10 1.63 -13.96
CA LEU A 17 -6.25 1.44 -15.11
C LEU A 17 -6.24 -0.04 -15.55
N PRO A 18 -6.10 -0.30 -16.86
CA PRO A 18 -6.25 -1.64 -17.41
C PRO A 18 -5.07 -2.54 -16.99
N LYS A 19 -5.41 -3.82 -16.74
CA LYS A 19 -4.47 -4.92 -16.45
C LYS A 19 -3.67 -4.71 -15.16
N MET A 20 -3.81 -5.63 -14.21
CA MET A 20 -3.16 -5.57 -12.90
C MET A 20 -3.32 -4.19 -12.24
N PRO A 21 -4.54 -3.78 -11.87
CA PRO A 21 -4.80 -2.52 -11.17
C PRO A 21 -3.81 -2.25 -10.03
N GLY A 22 -3.42 -3.33 -9.35
CA GLY A 22 -2.50 -3.25 -8.25
C GLY A 22 -1.07 -2.78 -8.56
N THR A 23 -0.63 -3.03 -9.79
CA THR A 23 0.63 -2.46 -10.27
C THR A 23 0.52 -0.94 -10.39
N TRP A 24 -0.64 -0.44 -10.81
CA TRP A 24 -0.86 0.99 -10.99
C TRP A 24 -0.99 1.74 -9.66
N GLY A 25 -1.68 1.16 -8.67
CA GLY A 25 -1.76 1.70 -7.31
C GLY A 25 -0.38 1.83 -6.67
N SER A 26 0.40 0.76 -6.73
CA SER A 26 1.77 0.76 -6.19
C SER A 26 2.73 1.69 -6.93
N ILE A 27 2.67 1.76 -8.27
CA ILE A 27 3.48 2.73 -9.03
C ILE A 27 3.10 4.16 -8.64
N PHE A 28 1.80 4.45 -8.53
CA PHE A 28 1.32 5.76 -8.11
C PHE A 28 1.87 6.12 -6.72
N ALA A 29 1.79 5.20 -5.76
CA ALA A 29 2.35 5.40 -4.43
C ALA A 29 3.87 5.63 -4.44
N ALA A 30 4.62 4.87 -5.22
CA ALA A 30 6.06 5.04 -5.36
C ALA A 30 6.44 6.39 -5.99
N VAL A 31 5.67 6.86 -6.97
CA VAL A 31 5.84 8.21 -7.55
C VAL A 31 5.57 9.29 -6.50
N LEU A 32 4.51 9.16 -5.71
CA LEU A 32 4.24 10.09 -4.61
C LEU A 32 5.37 10.09 -3.57
N ALA A 33 5.87 8.92 -3.18
CA ALA A 33 6.99 8.81 -2.24
C ALA A 33 8.27 9.46 -2.80
N TYR A 34 8.62 9.22 -4.06
CA TYR A 34 9.82 9.80 -4.69
C TYR A 34 9.83 11.34 -4.67
N PHE A 35 8.67 11.98 -4.81
CA PHE A 35 8.59 13.45 -4.84
C PHE A 35 8.25 14.07 -3.48
N LEU A 36 7.39 13.41 -2.69
CA LEU A 36 6.68 14.02 -1.57
C LEU A 36 6.88 13.30 -0.23
N TRP A 37 7.68 12.24 -0.16
CA TRP A 37 7.88 11.52 1.10
C TRP A 37 8.45 12.45 2.18
N PRO A 38 7.82 12.53 3.37
CA PRO A 38 8.27 13.46 4.40
C PRO A 38 9.59 12.99 5.02
N SER A 39 10.52 13.92 5.24
CA SER A 39 11.78 13.64 5.94
C SER A 39 11.61 13.51 7.46
N ASN A 40 10.54 14.06 8.02
CA ASN A 40 10.24 13.99 9.45
C ASN A 40 9.47 12.69 9.78
N PRO A 41 9.98 11.82 10.67
CA PRO A 41 9.31 10.59 11.09
C PRO A 41 7.89 10.77 11.63
N ASP A 42 7.61 11.84 12.38
CA ASP A 42 6.27 12.10 12.93
C ASP A 42 5.26 12.33 11.81
N PHE A 43 5.68 12.99 10.73
CA PHE A 43 4.85 13.18 9.54
C PHE A 43 4.68 11.89 8.75
N GLN A 44 5.70 11.02 8.68
CA GLN A 44 5.56 9.70 8.07
C GLN A 44 4.52 8.86 8.81
N VAL A 45 4.58 8.83 10.15
CA VAL A 45 3.60 8.13 10.99
C VAL A 45 2.20 8.69 10.75
N LEU A 46 2.04 10.01 10.69
CA LEU A 46 0.76 10.64 10.45
C LEU A 46 0.16 10.24 9.09
N VAL A 47 0.97 10.27 8.02
CA VAL A 47 0.54 9.87 6.67
C VAL A 47 0.10 8.40 6.66
N ILE A 48 0.95 7.49 7.17
CA ILE A 48 0.66 6.05 7.23
C ILE A 48 -0.63 5.79 8.02
N LEU A 49 -0.83 6.44 9.17
CA LEU A 49 -2.05 6.27 9.98
C LEU A 49 -3.29 6.75 9.24
N ILE A 50 -3.22 7.91 8.57
CA ILE A 50 -4.34 8.42 7.78
C ILE A 50 -4.67 7.46 6.65
N THR A 51 -3.68 7.04 5.86
CA THR A 51 -3.87 6.11 4.75
C THR A 51 -4.42 4.76 5.24
N PHE A 52 -3.96 4.26 6.40
CA PHE A 52 -4.47 3.04 7.02
C PHE A 52 -5.98 3.12 7.28
N PHE A 53 -6.44 4.15 8.00
CA PHE A 53 -7.87 4.28 8.32
C PHE A 53 -8.72 4.53 7.08
N LEU A 54 -8.23 5.32 6.13
CA LEU A 54 -8.92 5.55 4.85
C LEU A 54 -9.00 4.26 4.04
N SER A 55 -7.95 3.45 4.03
CA SER A 55 -7.92 2.14 3.36
C SER A 55 -8.99 1.23 3.94
N VAL A 56 -8.99 1.00 5.26
CA VAL A 56 -9.98 0.11 5.91
C VAL A 56 -11.42 0.54 5.59
N VAL A 57 -11.74 1.83 5.73
CA VAL A 57 -13.12 2.32 5.56
C VAL A 57 -13.56 2.32 4.10
N SER A 58 -12.69 2.76 3.18
CA SER A 58 -13.06 2.89 1.77
C SER A 58 -13.08 1.54 1.06
N SER A 59 -12.15 0.63 1.40
CA SER A 59 -12.12 -0.75 0.92
C SER A 59 -13.34 -1.54 1.38
N ASP A 60 -13.73 -1.46 2.66
CA ASP A 60 -14.94 -2.14 3.17
C ASP A 60 -16.21 -1.64 2.46
N TYR A 61 -16.32 -0.32 2.25
CA TYR A 61 -17.45 0.26 1.52
C TYR A 61 -17.52 -0.25 0.09
N LEU A 62 -16.39 -0.28 -0.64
CA LEU A 62 -16.38 -0.66 -2.05
C LEU A 62 -16.58 -2.17 -2.22
N ALA A 63 -15.97 -3.00 -1.37
CA ALA A 63 -16.15 -4.45 -1.33
C ALA A 63 -17.63 -4.83 -1.15
N ARG A 64 -18.30 -4.32 -0.11
CA ARG A 64 -19.73 -4.57 0.14
C ARG A 64 -20.61 -4.15 -1.02
N LYS A 65 -20.27 -3.03 -1.63
CA LYS A 65 -21.06 -2.46 -2.72
C LYS A 65 -21.00 -3.28 -4.00
N LEU A 66 -19.83 -3.84 -4.30
CA LEU A 66 -19.62 -4.67 -5.47
C LEU A 66 -20.04 -6.12 -5.23
N GLY A 67 -20.26 -6.50 -3.97
CA GLY A 67 -20.53 -7.89 -3.61
C GLY A 67 -19.30 -8.78 -3.79
N ASP A 68 -18.12 -8.18 -3.78
CA ASP A 68 -16.82 -8.84 -3.95
C ASP A 68 -16.01 -8.62 -2.67
N LYS A 69 -15.40 -9.69 -2.16
CA LYS A 69 -14.67 -9.65 -0.89
C LYS A 69 -13.41 -8.79 -1.01
N ASP A 70 -12.78 -8.79 -2.18
CA ASP A 70 -11.52 -8.09 -2.44
C ASP A 70 -11.47 -7.66 -3.91
N PRO A 71 -12.18 -6.57 -4.28
CA PRO A 71 -12.26 -6.17 -5.68
C PRO A 71 -10.91 -5.65 -6.17
N ASP A 72 -10.39 -6.20 -7.28
CA ASP A 72 -9.08 -5.84 -7.87
C ASP A 72 -8.82 -4.32 -8.02
N GLN A 73 -9.87 -3.50 -8.16
CA GLN A 73 -9.74 -2.05 -8.32
C GLN A 73 -9.53 -1.26 -7.02
N VAL A 74 -9.65 -1.92 -5.87
CA VAL A 74 -9.27 -1.38 -4.57
C VAL A 74 -7.74 -1.48 -4.48
N VAL A 75 -7.07 -0.33 -4.33
CA VAL A 75 -5.59 -0.26 -4.37
C VAL A 75 -5.03 0.73 -3.34
N ILE A 76 -5.86 1.24 -2.41
CA ILE A 76 -5.42 2.15 -1.35
C ILE A 76 -4.63 1.44 -0.24
N ASP A 77 -4.93 0.16 -0.01
CA ASP A 77 -4.12 -0.84 0.68
C ASP A 77 -2.70 -0.93 0.12
N GLU A 78 -2.55 -0.92 -1.21
CA GLU A 78 -1.22 -0.94 -1.82
C GLU A 78 -0.45 0.36 -1.62
N VAL A 79 -1.17 1.49 -1.67
CA VAL A 79 -0.59 2.80 -1.33
C VAL A 79 -0.03 2.76 0.07
N LEU A 80 -0.81 2.29 1.04
CA LEU A 80 -0.37 2.08 2.42
C LEU A 80 0.85 1.14 2.49
N GLY A 81 0.83 0.03 1.77
CA GLY A 81 1.93 -0.95 1.76
C GLY A 81 3.25 -0.34 1.28
N VAL A 82 3.22 0.49 0.23
CA VAL A 82 4.38 1.25 -0.25
C VAL A 82 4.83 2.32 0.76
N GLU A 83 3.91 3.05 1.39
CA GLU A 83 4.24 4.02 2.44
C GLU A 83 4.97 3.34 3.62
N ILE A 84 4.47 2.20 4.08
CA ILE A 84 5.12 1.40 5.15
C ILE A 84 6.48 0.89 4.69
N THR A 85 6.61 0.47 3.43
CA THR A 85 7.89 0.03 2.84
C THR A 85 8.98 1.10 2.97
N PHE A 86 8.62 2.38 2.90
CA PHE A 86 9.56 3.50 3.03
C PHE A 86 9.62 4.13 4.42
N PHE A 87 8.93 3.56 5.42
CA PHE A 87 8.96 4.11 6.78
C PHE A 87 10.40 4.16 7.37
N LEU A 88 10.79 5.34 7.86
CA LEU A 88 12.14 5.76 8.28
C LEU A 88 13.25 5.55 7.23
N LEU A 89 12.89 5.39 5.98
CA LEU A 89 13.78 5.49 4.83
C LEU A 89 13.45 6.80 4.08
N ASN A 90 14.35 7.25 3.21
CA ASN A 90 14.14 8.46 2.42
C ASN A 90 14.24 8.18 0.92
N PRO A 91 13.16 7.73 0.27
CA PRO A 91 13.10 7.56 -1.19
C PRO A 91 13.10 8.89 -1.96
N GLN A 92 13.02 10.04 -1.29
CA GLN A 92 12.84 11.32 -1.95
C GLN A 92 14.07 11.67 -2.82
N GLY A 93 13.88 11.73 -4.14
CA GLY A 93 14.96 11.94 -5.10
C GLY A 93 15.92 10.74 -5.28
N ASP A 94 15.67 9.63 -4.59
CA ASP A 94 16.46 8.40 -4.69
C ASP A 94 15.70 7.35 -5.53
N LEU A 95 16.04 7.31 -6.82
CA LEU A 95 15.36 6.43 -7.76
C LEU A 95 15.67 4.95 -7.50
N GLU A 96 16.89 4.64 -7.04
CA GLU A 96 17.30 3.26 -6.77
C GLU A 96 16.54 2.71 -5.58
N LEU A 97 16.50 3.46 -4.47
CA LEU A 97 15.74 3.08 -3.28
C LEU A 97 14.23 2.99 -3.59
N THR A 98 13.70 3.93 -4.36
CA THR A 98 12.28 3.94 -4.74
C THR A 98 11.91 2.70 -5.56
N LEU A 99 12.70 2.37 -6.59
CA LEU A 99 12.45 1.20 -7.43
C LEU A 99 12.65 -0.11 -6.65
N ALA A 100 13.68 -0.18 -5.80
CA ALA A 100 13.92 -1.34 -4.95
C ALA A 100 12.75 -1.57 -3.99
N GLY A 101 12.25 -0.52 -3.33
CA GLY A 101 11.09 -0.59 -2.45
C GLY A 101 9.81 -1.03 -3.19
N LEU A 102 9.52 -0.41 -4.34
CA LEU A 102 8.37 -0.78 -5.19
C LEU A 102 8.41 -2.26 -5.59
N ILE A 103 9.54 -2.72 -6.13
CA ILE A 103 9.70 -4.11 -6.61
C ILE A 103 9.56 -5.08 -5.45
N LEU A 104 10.24 -4.81 -4.34
CA LEU A 104 10.25 -5.69 -3.18
C LEU A 104 8.86 -5.79 -2.55
N PHE A 105 8.16 -4.66 -2.37
CA PHE A 105 6.78 -4.63 -1.91
C PHE A 105 5.89 -5.51 -2.80
N ARG A 106 5.90 -5.28 -4.12
CA ARG A 106 5.05 -6.07 -5.05
C ARG A 106 5.35 -7.55 -5.04
N ILE A 107 6.63 -7.94 -4.93
CA ILE A 107 6.98 -9.36 -4.85
C ILE A 107 6.36 -9.98 -3.59
N ILE A 108 6.49 -9.32 -2.45
CA ILE A 108 6.00 -9.83 -1.17
C ILE A 108 4.47 -9.85 -1.13
N ASP A 109 3.84 -8.77 -1.58
CA ASP A 109 2.40 -8.63 -1.67
C ASP A 109 1.80 -9.70 -2.61
N ILE A 110 2.35 -9.90 -3.82
CA ILE A 110 1.83 -10.94 -4.73
C ILE A 110 2.06 -12.35 -4.18
N MET A 111 3.19 -12.61 -3.51
CA MET A 111 3.51 -13.93 -2.98
C MET A 111 2.75 -14.28 -1.68
N LYS A 112 2.34 -13.25 -0.93
CA LYS A 112 1.80 -13.32 0.43
C LYS A 112 2.46 -14.43 1.26
N PRO A 113 3.79 -14.44 1.51
CA PRO A 113 4.41 -15.48 2.34
C PRO A 113 3.79 -15.50 3.74
N PHE A 114 3.90 -16.62 4.45
CA PHE A 114 3.53 -16.64 5.87
C PHE A 114 4.35 -15.57 6.62
N PRO A 115 3.74 -14.73 7.49
CA PRO A 115 2.38 -14.82 8.04
C PRO A 115 1.30 -13.99 7.32
N ILE A 116 1.58 -13.32 6.19
CA ILE A 116 0.67 -12.38 5.51
C ILE A 116 -0.72 -13.00 5.25
N ARG A 117 -0.76 -14.22 4.70
CA ARG A 117 -2.01 -14.97 4.43
C ARG A 117 -2.92 -15.21 5.64
N LEU A 118 -2.44 -15.02 6.88
CA LEU A 118 -3.29 -15.10 8.06
C LEU A 118 -4.24 -13.90 8.17
N PHE A 119 -3.82 -12.73 7.67
CA PHE A 119 -4.54 -11.47 7.81
C PHE A 119 -5.70 -11.35 6.81
N GLU A 120 -5.65 -12.05 5.67
CA GLU A 120 -6.77 -12.17 4.70
C GLU A 120 -8.06 -12.78 5.31
N ARG A 121 -7.95 -13.37 6.50
CA ARG A 121 -9.07 -13.92 7.27
C ARG A 121 -9.83 -12.87 8.07
N LEU A 122 -9.27 -11.66 8.23
CA LEU A 122 -9.96 -10.56 8.88
C LEU A 122 -11.17 -10.11 8.03
N PRO A 123 -12.23 -9.58 8.68
CA PRO A 123 -13.46 -9.24 7.97
C PRO A 123 -13.36 -7.91 7.22
N GLY A 124 -13.92 -7.89 6.00
CA GLY A 124 -14.13 -6.66 5.23
C GLY A 124 -12.81 -5.93 4.91
N GLY A 125 -12.85 -4.61 4.95
CA GLY A 125 -11.68 -3.76 4.65
C GLY A 125 -10.46 -4.02 5.54
N TRP A 126 -10.62 -4.59 6.75
CA TRP A 126 -9.48 -4.98 7.57
C TRP A 126 -8.63 -6.08 6.92
N GLY A 127 -9.28 -7.04 6.27
CA GLY A 127 -8.58 -8.13 5.59
C GLY A 127 -7.76 -7.65 4.40
N ILE A 128 -8.30 -6.68 3.66
CA ILE A 128 -7.70 -6.04 2.48
C ILE A 128 -6.56 -5.09 2.87
N THR A 129 -6.70 -4.36 3.98
CA THR A 129 -5.68 -3.37 4.36
C THR A 129 -4.50 -4.00 5.13
N VAL A 130 -4.76 -4.99 6.00
CA VAL A 130 -3.75 -5.45 6.96
C VAL A 130 -2.75 -6.41 6.32
N ASP A 131 -3.14 -7.22 5.35
CA ASP A 131 -2.20 -8.09 4.64
C ASP A 131 -1.16 -7.27 3.85
N ASP A 132 -1.57 -6.23 3.13
CA ASP A 132 -0.69 -5.28 2.45
C ASP A 132 0.18 -4.48 3.41
N ALA A 133 -0.38 -4.07 4.56
CA ALA A 133 0.40 -3.40 5.60
C ALA A 133 1.54 -4.30 6.12
N VAL A 134 1.26 -5.59 6.34
CA VAL A 134 2.26 -6.57 6.78
C VAL A 134 3.26 -6.87 5.65
N ALA A 135 2.81 -6.90 4.40
CA ALA A 135 3.71 -6.98 3.24
C ALA A 135 4.69 -5.80 3.21
N GLY A 136 4.20 -4.58 3.45
CA GLY A 136 5.01 -3.37 3.55
C GLY A 136 6.02 -3.42 4.70
N VAL A 137 5.65 -3.95 5.87
CA VAL A 137 6.59 -4.14 7.00
C VAL A 137 7.72 -5.10 6.61
N LEU A 138 7.40 -6.22 5.96
CA LEU A 138 8.40 -7.19 5.53
C LEU A 138 9.30 -6.62 4.43
N ALA A 139 8.74 -5.85 3.49
CA ALA A 139 9.50 -5.14 2.47
C ALA A 139 10.46 -4.14 3.10
N ASN A 140 10.01 -3.33 4.07
CA ASN A 140 10.86 -2.38 4.79
C ASN A 140 12.05 -3.06 5.46
N ILE A 141 11.80 -4.16 6.19
CA ILE A 141 12.87 -4.91 6.88
C ILE A 141 13.89 -5.43 5.87
N LEU A 142 13.44 -6.07 4.79
CA LEU A 142 14.33 -6.62 3.77
C LEU A 142 15.12 -5.53 3.05
N LEU A 143 14.49 -4.40 2.73
CA LEU A 143 15.16 -3.26 2.10
C LEU A 143 16.26 -2.70 3.00
N ARG A 144 16.02 -2.63 4.32
CA ARG A 144 17.05 -2.23 5.29
C ARG A 144 18.21 -3.20 5.37
N VAL A 145 17.94 -4.51 5.37
CA VAL A 145 18.98 -5.54 5.39
C VAL A 145 19.85 -5.45 4.12
N ILE A 146 19.23 -5.33 2.95
CA ILE A 146 19.94 -5.24 1.66
C ILE A 146 20.74 -3.93 1.57
N GLY A 147 20.17 -2.81 2.03
CA GLY A 147 20.82 -1.50 1.99
C GLY A 147 21.82 -1.24 3.11
N GLY A 148 21.98 -2.15 4.08
CA GLY A 148 22.89 -1.97 5.22
C GLY A 148 22.42 -0.90 6.23
N PHE A 149 21.11 -0.71 6.35
CA PHE A 149 20.47 0.25 7.27
C PHE A 149 20.11 -0.35 8.64
N LEU A 150 20.44 -1.63 8.88
CA LEU A 150 20.28 -2.38 10.14
C LEU A 150 21.66 -2.84 10.64
#